data_AF-A0A524GGS8-F1
#
_entry.id   AF-A0A524GGS8-F1
#
_cell.length_a   1.000
_cell.length_b   1.000
_cell.length_c   1.000
_cell.angle_alpha   90.00
_cell.angle_beta   90.00
_cell.angle_gamma   90.00
#
_symmetry.space_group_name_H-M   'P 1'
#
loop_
_entity.id
_entity.type
_entity.pdbx_description
1 polymer ?
#
loop_
_entity_poly.entity_id
_entity_poly.type
_entity_poly.pdbx_seq_one_letter_code
_entity_poly.pdbx_strand_id
1 'polypeptide(L)'
;TDLLSNQFDAYEKESIRLNKLGLVLPSYEFCLKCSHTFNLLDARGAISVTERTGYIARVRNLARLSAKAFYKQREEMDFPLLSPAS
;
A
#
# COMPACT_ATOMS: atom_id res chain seq x y z
N THR A 1 0.31 12.51 18.67
CA THR A 1 -0.37 11.72 17.60
C THR A 1 0.44 10.49 17.22
N ASP A 2 1.28 10.06 18.15
CA ASP A 2 2.50 9.31 17.87
C ASP A 2 2.18 7.85 17.54
N LEU A 3 1.11 7.32 18.15
CA LEU A 3 0.58 6.01 17.80
C LEU A 3 0.27 5.89 16.30
N LEU A 4 -0.44 6.87 15.72
CA LEU A 4 -0.86 6.81 14.32
C LEU A 4 0.35 6.98 13.38
N SER A 5 1.27 7.90 13.69
CA SER A 5 2.50 8.06 12.90
C SER A 5 3.37 6.79 12.94
N ASN A 6 3.55 6.20 14.13
CA ASN A 6 4.29 4.95 14.31
C ASN A 6 3.62 3.78 13.58
N GLN A 7 2.27 3.70 13.62
CA GLN A 7 1.51 2.71 12.87
C GLN A 7 1.71 2.87 11.36
N PHE A 8 1.65 4.10 10.84
CA PHE A 8 1.88 4.35 9.42
C PHE A 8 3.26 3.84 9.00
N ASP A 9 4.31 4.20 9.74
CA ASP A 9 5.69 3.80 9.42
C ASP A 9 5.90 2.29 9.55
N ALA A 10 5.29 1.65 10.55
CA ALA A 10 5.35 0.21 10.73
C ALA A 10 4.63 -0.53 9.60
N TYR A 11 3.44 -0.05 9.21
CA TYR A 11 2.65 -0.65 8.13
C TYR A 11 3.32 -0.47 6.77
N GLU A 12 3.96 0.67 6.50
CA GLU A 12 4.71 0.87 5.26
C GLU A 12 5.87 -0.12 5.16
N LYS A 13 6.67 -0.24 6.23
CA LYS A 13 7.79 -1.19 6.29
C LYS A 13 7.31 -2.63 6.08
N GLU A 14 6.20 -3.01 6.70
CA GLU A 14 5.65 -4.35 6.59
C GLU A 14 5.08 -4.63 5.20
N SER A 15 4.39 -3.65 4.57
CA SER A 15 3.95 -3.74 3.18
C SER A 15 5.13 -4.03 2.24
N ILE A 16 6.22 -3.26 2.37
CA ILE A 16 7.44 -3.45 1.58
C ILE A 16 8.09 -4.81 1.86
N ARG A 17 8.16 -5.24 3.12
CA ARG A 17 8.75 -6.54 3.50
C ARG A 17 7.97 -7.70 2.90
N LEU A 18 6.64 -7.69 3.02
CA LEU A 18 5.76 -8.72 2.47
C LEU A 18 5.83 -8.76 0.95
N ASN A 19 5.89 -7.61 0.30
CA ASN A 19 6.06 -7.54 -1.15
C ASN A 19 7.35 -8.22 -1.62
N LYS A 20 8.48 -7.96 -0.93
CA LYS A 20 9.77 -8.60 -1.22
C LYS A 20 9.74 -10.12 -1.04
N LEU A 21 8.84 -10.64 -0.22
CA LEU A 21 8.61 -12.07 -0.03
C LEU A 21 7.62 -12.68 -1.05
N GLY A 22 7.13 -11.89 -2.02
CA GLY A 22 6.12 -12.35 -2.98
C GLY A 22 4.71 -12.47 -2.40
N LEU A 23 4.49 -12.00 -1.16
CA LEU A 23 3.19 -12.05 -0.49
C LEU A 23 2.34 -10.85 -0.90
N VAL A 24 1.82 -10.88 -2.14
CA VAL A 24 1.15 -9.75 -2.80
C VAL A 24 -0.10 -9.27 -2.05
N LEU A 25 -1.04 -10.17 -1.72
CA LEU A 25 -2.28 -9.78 -1.04
C LEU A 25 -2.02 -9.21 0.36
N PRO A 26 -1.20 -9.87 1.22
CA PRO A 26 -0.82 -9.28 2.50
C PRO A 26 -0.11 -7.92 2.36
N SER A 27 0.79 -7.76 1.39
CA SER A 27 1.44 -6.47 1.08
C SER A 27 0.40 -5.37 0.82
N TYR A 28 -0.64 -5.69 0.02
CA TYR A 28 -1.71 -4.74 -0.31
C TYR A 28 -2.58 -4.40 0.90
N GLU A 29 -2.88 -5.36 1.78
CA GLU A 29 -3.60 -5.09 3.03
C GLU A 29 -2.87 -4.05 3.90
N PHE A 30 -1.55 -4.13 4.01
CA PHE A 30 -0.77 -3.12 4.73
C PHE A 30 -0.73 -1.75 4.01
N CYS A 31 -0.81 -1.73 2.67
CA CYS A 31 -1.02 -0.48 1.93
C CYS A 31 -2.36 0.17 2.28
N LEU A 32 -3.45 -0.62 2.39
CA LEU A 32 -4.76 -0.12 2.80
C LEU A 32 -4.73 0.42 4.25
N LYS A 33 -4.03 -0.27 5.16
CA LYS A 33 -3.80 0.22 6.53
C LYS A 33 -3.09 1.56 6.53
N CYS A 34 -2.04 1.74 5.73
CA CYS A 34 -1.37 3.05 5.58
C CYS A 34 -2.33 4.14 5.11
N SER A 35 -3.13 3.86 4.07
CA SER A 35 -4.14 4.79 3.54
C SER A 35 -5.15 5.22 4.62
N HIS A 36 -5.66 4.26 5.40
CA HIS A 36 -6.60 4.54 6.48
C HIS A 36 -5.95 5.35 7.61
N THR A 37 -4.75 4.96 8.07
CA THR A 37 -4.01 5.68 9.10
C THR A 37 -3.68 7.11 8.67
N PHE A 38 -3.32 7.33 7.39
CA PHE A 38 -3.16 8.66 6.82
C PHE A 38 -4.45 9.49 6.92
N ASN A 39 -5.60 8.93 6.55
CA ASN A 39 -6.88 9.64 6.65
C ASN A 39 -7.20 10.05 8.10
N LEU A 40 -6.87 9.21 9.08
CA LEU A 40 -7.05 9.54 10.50
C LEU A 40 -6.11 10.68 10.96
N LEU A 41 -4.89 10.73 10.45
CA LEU A 41 -3.93 11.81 10.72
C LEU A 41 -4.39 13.13 10.06
N ASP A 42 -4.82 13.08 8.79
CA ASP A 42 -5.33 14.23 8.03
C ASP A 42 -6.57 14.84 8.70
N ALA A 43 -7.55 14.00 9.05
CA ALA A 43 -8.79 14.44 9.71
C ALA A 43 -8.58 15.05 11.10
N ARG A 44 -7.49 14.68 11.79
CA ARG A 44 -7.12 15.27 13.08
C ARG A 44 -6.37 16.60 12.96
N GLY A 45 -6.09 17.07 11.74
CA GLY A 45 -5.21 18.22 11.51
C GLY A 45 -3.79 17.98 12.02
N ALA A 46 -3.38 16.71 12.14
CA ALA A 46 -2.10 16.31 12.72
C ALA A 46 -0.92 16.40 11.74
N ILE A 47 -1.20 16.74 10.48
CA ILE A 47 -0.21 16.85 9.40
C ILE A 47 -0.41 18.18 8.67
N SER A 48 0.70 18.85 8.35
CA SER A 48 0.72 20.05 7.54
C SER A 48 0.42 19.76 6.06
N VAL A 49 0.15 20.80 5.28
CA VAL A 49 -0.06 20.71 3.82
C VAL A 49 1.13 20.05 3.11
N THR A 50 2.36 20.37 3.54
CA THR A 50 3.59 19.78 3.00
C THR A 50 3.69 18.29 3.35
N GLU A 51 3.44 17.93 4.60
CA GLU A 51 3.47 16.52 5.04
C GLU A 51 2.41 15.68 4.34
N ARG A 52 1.20 16.23 4.14
CA ARG A 52 0.10 15.57 3.43
C ARG A 52 0.51 15.05 2.05
N THR A 53 1.23 15.88 1.29
CA THR A 53 1.73 15.48 -0.04
C THR A 53 2.73 14.31 0.06
N GLY A 54 3.58 14.31 1.10
CA GLY A 54 4.51 13.21 1.39
C GLY A 54 3.82 11.89 1.72
N TYR A 55 2.82 11.91 2.59
CA TYR A 55 2.02 10.72 2.92
C TYR A 55 1.30 10.15 1.68
N ILE A 56 0.69 11.02 0.86
CA ILE A 56 0.02 10.60 -0.38
C ILE A 56 1.01 9.93 -1.34
N ALA A 57 2.22 10.48 -1.48
CA ALA A 57 3.26 9.89 -2.33
C ALA A 57 3.67 8.49 -1.83
N ARG A 58 3.86 8.33 -0.51
CA ARG A 58 4.20 7.06 0.13
C ARG A 58 3.12 5.99 -0.11
N VAL A 59 1.85 6.28 0.19
CA VAL A 59 0.73 5.36 -0.06
C VAL A 59 0.62 4.99 -1.55
N ARG A 60 0.77 5.97 -2.44
CA ARG A 60 0.74 5.72 -3.90
C ARG A 60 1.86 4.79 -4.35
N ASN A 61 3.04 4.90 -3.75
CA ASN A 61 4.16 4.01 -4.07
C ASN A 61 3.87 2.56 -3.62
N LEU A 62 3.28 2.36 -2.44
CA LEU A 62 2.86 1.03 -1.97
C LEU A 62 1.78 0.41 -2.87
N ALA A 63 0.81 1.21 -3.31
CA ALA A 63 -0.23 0.75 -4.22
C ALA A 63 0.37 0.31 -5.57
N ARG A 64 1.30 1.09 -6.14
CA ARG A 64 2.02 0.73 -7.37
C ARG A 64 2.86 -0.54 -7.19
N LEU A 65 3.54 -0.67 -6.07
CA LEU A 65 4.34 -1.84 -5.74
C LEU A 65 3.47 -3.10 -5.71
N SER A 66 2.32 -3.01 -5.03
CA SER A 66 1.35 -4.10 -4.93
C SER A 66 0.75 -4.47 -6.29
N ALA A 67 0.37 -3.46 -7.10
CA ALA A 67 -0.18 -3.68 -8.44
C ALA A 67 0.82 -4.35 -9.38
N LYS A 68 2.09 -3.91 -9.39
CA LYS A 68 3.14 -4.55 -10.20
C LYS A 68 3.40 -6.00 -9.78
N ALA A 69 3.46 -6.26 -8.48
CA ALA A 69 3.66 -7.61 -7.97
C ALA A 69 2.47 -8.53 -8.29
N PHE A 70 1.25 -8.01 -8.18
CA PHE A 70 0.04 -8.73 -8.58
C PHE A 70 0.04 -9.06 -10.06
N TYR A 71 0.32 -8.08 -10.92
CA TYR A 71 0.40 -8.30 -12.36
C TYR A 71 1.42 -9.41 -12.70
N LYS A 72 2.64 -9.33 -12.14
CA LYS A 72 3.68 -10.35 -12.35
C LYS A 72 3.22 -11.74 -11.90
N GLN A 73 2.57 -11.84 -10.74
CA GLN A 73 2.00 -13.11 -10.29
C GLN A 73 0.95 -13.66 -11.26
N ARG A 74 0.11 -12.80 -11.86
CA ARG A 74 -0.88 -13.25 -12.86
C ARG A 74 -0.25 -13.64 -14.18
N GLU A 75 0.77 -12.92 -14.63
CA GLU A 75 1.56 -13.26 -15.81
C GLU A 75 2.25 -14.63 -15.64
N GLU A 76 2.83 -14.91 -14.47
CA GLU A 76 3.45 -16.22 -14.15
C GLU A 76 2.43 -17.38 -14.12
N MET A 77 1.15 -17.08 -13.91
CA MET A 77 0.06 -18.05 -13.91
C MET A 77 -0.67 -18.14 -15.26
N ASP A 78 -0.16 -17.48 -16.30
CA ASP A 78 -0.81 -17.36 -17.62
C ASP A 78 -2.22 -16.73 -17.54
N PHE A 79 -2.35 -15.69 -16.72
CA PHE A 79 -3.55 -14.86 -16.53
C PHE A 79 -4.86 -15.65 -16.32
N PRO A 80 -4.96 -16.49 -15.28
CA PRO A 80 -6.07 -17.44 -15.10
C PRO A 80 -7.44 -16.78 -14.84
N LEU A 81 -7.48 -15.47 -14.59
CA LEU A 81 -8.71 -14.69 -14.37
C LEU A 81 -9.11 -13.83 -15.56
N LEU A 82 -8.33 -13.81 -16.64
CA LEU A 82 -8.80 -13.23 -17.89
C LEU A 82 -9.72 -14.26 -18.55
N SER A 83 -10.98 -13.91 -18.76
CA SER A 83 -11.85 -14.72 -19.60
C SER A 83 -11.18 -14.89 -20.97
N PRO A 84 -11.28 -16.06 -21.61
CA PRO A 84 -10.96 -16.17 -23.02
C PRO A 84 -11.77 -15.08 -23.74
N ALA A 85 -11.11 -14.29 -24.60
CA ALA A 85 -11.81 -13.31 -25.41
C ALA A 85 -12.90 -14.05 -26.20
N SER A 86 -14.16 -13.83 -25.80
CA SER A 86 -15.35 -14.32 -26.49
C SER A 86 -15.58 -13.54 -27.77
#